data_AF-A0ABD6DLR1-F1
#
_entry.id   AF-A0ABD6DLR1-F1
#
_cell.length_a   1.000
_cell.length_b   1.000
_cell.length_c   1.000
_cell.angle_alpha   90.00
_cell.angle_beta   90.00
_cell.angle_gamma   90.00
#
_symmetry.space_group_name_H-M   'P 1'
#
loop_
_entity.id
_entity.type
_entity.pdbx_description
1 polymer ?
#
loop_
_entity_poly.entity_id
_entity_poly.type
_entity_poly.pdbx_seq_one_letter_code
_entity_poly.pdbx_strand_id
1 'polypeptide(L)'
;MPIADFARQLERESENVEASDDILDRNKDLILNYKQDRVLDGLSEATLLRNTQRLKKIAEQAEKPFDEMDKRDVKGLVTWVHEQDYTDETIDTYKSVIKAFWGWLKDVERNETPPEVKWIKLSNGNGNGDTLPKDLLTKEDIEAQADAAKNPRDKAFIWLLYETGARIGELIDLTVGDIEDRQHGKKVVINGKTGARRLPLVESVPHLNNWLNKHPNPEKDAPLWCKIQQGGPAEHLKPHDVDDIREVHGIGPSRADKLNDAGIETGTDLVDYSAEELADIVSVNVTTAEKWLQQFDSDATLTSDMKLGYRYLREKILAATMDRAGIDKPSNPHHYRHSRASYLATEMTEAQLCEWFGWVQGSDVPAKYVHLSGRDIDNAYDQMHGLYEPDEDEQEPDIVQCPRCDELNEPHAAFCMRCGFAIDQDAAESLETTLDDDLKQSYAESDPEDDDIQDKIQELDSLLDDPEIKQALLERVTD
;
A
#
# COMPACT_ATOMS: atom_id res chain seq x y z
N MET A 1 -7.28 8.84 8.35
CA MET A 1 -7.37 8.06 9.60
C MET A 1 -6.31 6.97 9.50
N PRO A 2 -5.37 6.83 10.46
CA PRO A 2 -4.31 5.83 10.34
C PRO A 2 -4.91 4.43 10.16
N ILE A 3 -4.23 3.61 9.35
CA ILE A 3 -4.70 2.33 8.79
C ILE A 3 -5.04 1.27 9.86
N ALA A 4 -4.57 1.48 11.08
CA ALA A 4 -4.93 0.69 12.25
C ALA A 4 -5.36 1.65 13.35
N ASP A 5 -6.59 1.48 13.84
CA ASP A 5 -7.09 2.13 15.03
C ASP A 5 -6.40 1.51 16.26
N PHE A 6 -5.20 2.01 16.54
CA PHE A 6 -4.37 1.52 17.65
C PHE A 6 -4.98 1.88 18.99
N ALA A 7 -5.67 3.04 19.09
CA ALA A 7 -6.43 3.43 20.26
C ALA A 7 -7.46 2.36 20.63
N ARG A 8 -8.35 2.01 19.70
CA ARG A 8 -9.39 0.99 19.94
C ARG A 8 -8.81 -0.39 20.22
N GLN A 9 -7.73 -0.77 19.55
CA GLN A 9 -7.06 -2.04 19.83
C GLN A 9 -6.41 -2.07 21.21
N LEU A 10 -5.81 -0.95 21.65
CA LEU A 10 -5.22 -0.80 22.98
C LEU A 10 -6.28 -0.81 24.08
N GLU A 11 -7.44 -0.19 23.85
CA GLU A 11 -8.59 -0.26 24.75
C GLU A 11 -9.05 -1.70 24.92
N ARG A 12 -9.35 -2.40 23.82
CA ARG A 12 -9.75 -3.82 23.84
C ARG A 12 -8.71 -4.70 24.54
N GLU A 13 -7.42 -4.45 24.32
CA GLU A 13 -6.38 -5.23 24.98
C GLU A 13 -6.29 -4.92 26.48
N SER A 14 -6.62 -3.69 26.89
CA SER A 14 -6.71 -3.33 28.32
C SER A 14 -7.87 -4.07 28.99
N GLU A 15 -9.05 -4.10 28.33
CA GLU A 15 -10.21 -4.89 28.80
C GLU A 15 -9.87 -6.39 28.89
N ASN A 16 -9.13 -6.92 27.92
CA ASN A 16 -8.67 -8.31 27.96
C ASN A 16 -7.71 -8.61 29.11
N VAL A 17 -6.92 -7.64 29.56
CA VAL A 17 -6.04 -7.78 30.74
C VAL A 17 -6.89 -7.80 32.01
N GLU A 18 -7.85 -6.87 32.13
CA GLU A 18 -8.75 -6.79 33.28
C GLU A 18 -9.59 -8.07 33.46
N ALA A 19 -10.14 -8.59 32.36
CA ALA A 19 -11.04 -9.73 32.35
C ALA A 19 -10.33 -11.10 32.41
N SER A 20 -9.00 -11.17 32.36
CA SER A 20 -8.29 -12.46 32.33
C SER A 20 -8.24 -13.11 33.72
N ASP A 21 -8.71 -14.34 33.82
CA ASP A 21 -8.60 -15.16 35.04
C ASP A 21 -7.20 -15.77 35.25
N ASP A 22 -6.39 -15.80 34.18
CA ASP A 22 -5.04 -16.37 34.18
C ASP A 22 -3.97 -15.36 34.66
N ILE A 23 -4.36 -14.12 34.95
CA ILE A 23 -3.46 -13.06 35.40
C ILE A 23 -3.77 -12.69 36.85
N LEU A 24 -2.75 -12.63 37.69
CA LEU A 24 -2.88 -12.15 39.06
C LEU A 24 -3.39 -10.71 39.08
N ASP A 25 -4.36 -10.40 39.95
CA ASP A 25 -4.97 -9.05 40.02
C ASP A 25 -3.93 -7.94 40.20
N ARG A 26 -2.90 -8.19 41.02
CA ARG A 26 -1.78 -7.25 41.18
C ARG A 26 -1.04 -6.97 39.88
N ASN A 27 -0.85 -7.97 39.02
CA ASN A 27 -0.21 -7.79 37.72
C ASN A 27 -1.10 -7.03 36.74
N LYS A 28 -2.43 -7.21 36.80
CA LYS A 28 -3.38 -6.41 36.00
C LYS A 28 -3.20 -4.92 36.33
N ASP A 29 -3.24 -4.58 37.61
CA ASP A 29 -3.06 -3.21 38.08
C ASP A 29 -1.72 -2.63 37.62
N LEU A 30 -0.62 -3.38 37.77
CA LEU A 30 0.71 -2.91 37.37
C LEU A 30 0.82 -2.68 35.85
N ILE A 31 0.21 -3.52 35.03
CA ILE A 31 0.22 -3.35 33.55
C ILE A 31 -0.56 -2.09 33.15
N LEU A 32 -1.74 -1.88 33.74
CA LEU A 32 -2.60 -0.75 33.42
C LEU A 32 -2.00 0.58 33.93
N ASN A 33 -1.40 0.58 35.12
CA ASN A 33 -0.65 1.73 35.64
C ASN A 33 0.56 2.06 34.76
N TYR A 34 1.33 1.05 34.33
CA TYR A 34 2.44 1.25 33.40
C TYR A 34 1.95 1.87 32.09
N LYS A 35 0.85 1.38 31.52
CA LYS A 35 0.24 1.99 30.33
C LYS A 35 -0.09 3.45 30.58
N GLN A 36 -0.79 3.77 31.68
CA GLN A 36 -1.21 5.13 32.00
C GLN A 36 -0.02 6.09 32.13
N ASP A 37 1.03 5.70 32.86
CA ASP A 37 2.23 6.53 33.01
C ASP A 37 2.96 6.71 31.67
N ARG A 38 3.01 5.66 30.84
CA ARG A 38 3.67 5.73 29.53
C ARG A 38 2.90 6.56 28.52
N VAL A 39 1.59 6.72 28.66
CA VAL A 39 0.81 7.74 27.94
C VAL A 39 1.29 9.14 28.32
N LEU A 40 1.50 9.40 29.62
CA LEU A 40 2.00 10.70 30.12
C LEU A 40 3.43 11.00 29.62
N ASP A 41 4.25 9.96 29.43
CA ASP A 41 5.57 10.06 28.81
C ASP A 41 5.54 10.31 27.29
N GLY A 42 4.37 10.31 26.66
CA GLY A 42 4.20 10.55 25.22
C GLY A 42 4.53 9.35 24.34
N LEU A 43 4.48 8.11 24.85
CA LEU A 43 4.64 6.92 24.01
C LEU A 43 3.45 6.77 23.05
N SER A 44 3.73 6.31 21.81
CA SER A 44 2.68 6.09 20.82
C SER A 44 1.76 4.92 21.19
N GLU A 45 0.49 5.00 20.79
CA GLU A 45 -0.52 3.96 21.01
C GLU A 45 -0.07 2.59 20.47
N ALA A 46 0.57 2.53 19.31
CA ALA A 46 1.13 1.30 18.75
C ALA A 46 2.22 0.69 19.65
N THR A 47 3.04 1.53 20.28
CA THR A 47 4.07 1.09 21.24
C THR A 47 3.43 0.58 22.52
N LEU A 48 2.43 1.30 23.03
CA LEU A 48 1.67 0.90 24.21
C LEU A 48 0.95 -0.43 23.97
N LEU A 49 0.27 -0.59 22.84
CA LEU A 49 -0.39 -1.84 22.46
C LEU A 49 0.59 -3.01 22.44
N ARG A 50 1.74 -2.84 21.78
CA ARG A 50 2.79 -3.86 21.76
C ARG A 50 3.27 -4.19 23.17
N ASN A 51 3.55 -3.19 23.99
CA ASN A 51 4.01 -3.40 25.36
C ASN A 51 2.96 -4.16 26.18
N THR A 52 1.68 -3.72 26.15
CA THR A 52 0.58 -4.34 26.87
C THR A 52 0.37 -5.80 26.44
N GLN A 53 0.38 -6.11 25.14
CA GLN A 53 0.26 -7.48 24.63
C GLN A 53 1.40 -8.39 25.14
N ARG A 54 2.64 -7.88 25.14
CA ARG A 54 3.81 -8.64 25.62
C ARG A 54 3.76 -8.83 27.14
N LEU A 55 3.38 -7.80 27.88
CA LEU A 55 3.21 -7.84 29.32
C LEU A 55 2.09 -8.80 29.75
N LYS A 56 0.96 -8.78 29.05
CA LYS A 56 -0.13 -9.74 29.26
C LYS A 56 0.36 -11.19 29.13
N LYS A 57 1.06 -11.50 28.04
CA LYS A 57 1.59 -12.85 27.78
C LYS A 57 2.55 -13.33 28.85
N ILE A 58 3.44 -12.48 29.35
CA ILE A 58 4.33 -12.87 30.46
C ILE A 58 3.60 -12.90 31.81
N ALA A 59 2.52 -12.12 31.98
CA ALA A 59 1.71 -12.13 33.19
C ALA A 59 0.88 -13.42 33.33
N GLU A 60 0.38 -13.96 32.22
CA GLU A 60 -0.28 -15.27 32.14
C GLU A 60 0.65 -16.42 32.60
N GLN A 61 1.96 -16.21 32.64
CA GLN A 61 2.96 -17.19 33.09
C GLN A 61 3.55 -16.87 34.46
N ALA A 62 3.20 -15.73 35.05
CA ALA A 62 3.79 -15.27 36.28
C ALA A 62 3.10 -15.92 37.50
N GLU A 63 3.84 -16.73 38.25
CA GLU A 63 3.33 -17.39 39.46
C GLU A 63 3.20 -16.42 40.67
N LYS A 64 3.75 -15.21 40.56
CA LYS A 64 3.70 -14.19 41.62
C LYS A 64 3.65 -12.76 41.05
N PRO A 65 3.26 -11.77 41.87
CA PRO A 65 3.24 -10.38 41.45
C PRO A 65 4.59 -9.87 40.95
N PHE A 66 4.60 -9.07 39.88
CA PHE A 66 5.82 -8.56 39.24
C PHE A 66 6.69 -7.74 40.19
N ASP A 67 6.09 -6.99 41.12
CA ASP A 67 6.79 -6.19 42.13
C ASP A 67 7.50 -7.04 43.19
N GLU A 68 7.10 -8.31 43.34
CA GLU A 68 7.69 -9.31 44.24
C GLU A 68 8.67 -10.28 43.52
N MET A 69 8.84 -10.14 42.21
CA MET A 69 9.78 -10.96 41.43
C MET A 69 11.23 -10.52 41.63
N ASP A 70 12.09 -11.50 41.88
CA ASP A 70 13.54 -11.32 41.92
C ASP A 70 14.17 -11.69 40.56
N LYS A 71 15.51 -11.60 40.49
CA LYS A 71 16.27 -11.91 39.27
C LYS A 71 16.06 -13.34 38.75
N ARG A 72 15.87 -14.33 39.63
CA ARG A 72 15.62 -15.73 39.25
C ARG A 72 14.25 -15.87 38.61
N ASP A 73 13.24 -15.19 39.12
CA ASP A 73 11.89 -15.27 38.56
C ASP A 73 11.82 -14.59 37.19
N VAL A 74 12.43 -13.41 37.04
CA VAL A 74 12.54 -12.71 35.75
C VAL A 74 13.30 -13.56 34.74
N LYS A 75 14.34 -14.29 35.17
CA LYS A 75 15.00 -15.29 34.32
C LYS A 75 14.04 -16.38 33.87
N GLY A 76 13.16 -16.87 34.74
CA GLY A 76 12.12 -17.84 34.38
C GLY A 76 11.23 -17.33 33.25
N LEU A 77 10.74 -16.09 33.35
CA LEU A 77 9.93 -15.48 32.28
C LEU A 77 10.70 -15.37 30.96
N VAL A 78 11.95 -14.91 31.00
CA VAL A 78 12.77 -14.79 29.78
C VAL A 78 13.11 -16.16 29.20
N THR A 79 13.33 -17.18 30.03
CA THR A 79 13.51 -18.57 29.58
C THR A 79 12.27 -19.07 28.87
N TRP A 80 11.08 -18.87 29.44
CA TRP A 80 9.82 -19.23 28.79
C TRP A 80 9.66 -18.58 27.41
N VAL A 81 10.04 -17.30 27.27
CA VAL A 81 10.04 -16.59 25.98
C VAL A 81 10.95 -17.26 24.95
N HIS A 82 12.13 -17.76 25.37
CA HIS A 82 13.07 -18.49 24.50
C HIS A 82 12.60 -19.91 24.15
N GLU A 83 11.75 -20.51 24.98
CA GLU A 83 11.17 -21.83 24.72
C GLU A 83 10.00 -21.76 23.72
N GLN A 84 9.49 -20.56 23.43
CA GLN A 84 8.47 -20.36 22.41
C GLN A 84 9.08 -20.38 21.00
N ASP A 85 8.27 -20.77 20.02
CA ASP A 85 8.62 -20.71 18.60
C ASP A 85 8.52 -19.27 18.07
N TYR A 86 9.43 -18.42 18.56
CA TYR A 86 9.52 -17.00 18.21
C TYR A 86 10.82 -16.70 17.47
N THR A 87 10.74 -15.72 16.56
CA THR A 87 11.95 -15.16 15.92
C THR A 87 12.82 -14.43 16.95
N ASP A 88 14.12 -14.35 16.69
CA ASP A 88 15.07 -13.61 17.56
C ASP A 88 14.63 -12.15 17.78
N GLU A 89 14.07 -11.50 16.76
CA GLU A 89 13.52 -10.14 16.85
C GLU A 89 12.30 -10.07 17.80
N THR A 90 11.43 -11.08 17.75
CA THR A 90 10.29 -11.18 18.66
C THR A 90 10.77 -11.39 20.10
N ILE A 91 11.74 -12.27 20.31
CA ILE A 91 12.37 -12.52 21.61
C ILE A 91 13.01 -11.23 22.15
N ASP A 92 13.73 -10.47 21.31
CA ASP A 92 14.31 -9.19 21.71
C ASP A 92 13.28 -8.11 22.00
N THR A 93 12.15 -8.12 21.29
CA THR A 93 11.01 -7.27 21.62
C THR A 93 10.49 -7.57 23.03
N TYR A 94 10.29 -8.85 23.38
CA TYR A 94 9.92 -9.24 24.74
C TYR A 94 10.94 -8.77 25.78
N LYS A 95 12.24 -9.04 25.54
CA LYS A 95 13.33 -8.59 26.42
C LYS A 95 13.34 -7.07 26.61
N SER A 96 13.12 -6.29 25.54
CA SER A 96 13.07 -4.83 25.60
C SER A 96 11.88 -4.34 26.42
N VAL A 97 10.71 -4.96 26.26
CA VAL A 97 9.51 -4.63 27.05
C VAL A 97 9.74 -4.96 28.53
N ILE A 98 10.29 -6.13 28.84
CA ILE A 98 10.64 -6.55 30.22
C ILE A 98 11.59 -5.53 30.85
N LYS A 99 12.66 -5.13 30.15
CA LYS A 99 13.60 -4.12 30.67
C LYS A 99 12.93 -2.78 30.96
N ALA A 100 12.10 -2.29 30.03
CA ALA A 100 11.40 -1.02 30.18
C ALA A 100 10.38 -1.05 31.33
N PHE A 101 9.63 -2.15 31.45
CA PHE A 101 8.64 -2.33 32.51
C PHE A 101 9.27 -2.44 33.89
N TRP A 102 10.34 -3.22 34.05
CA TRP A 102 11.05 -3.29 35.34
C TRP A 102 11.75 -1.98 35.68
N GLY A 103 12.25 -1.24 34.68
CA GLY A 103 12.80 0.10 34.87
C GLY A 103 11.76 1.06 35.47
N TRP A 104 10.54 1.05 34.93
CA TRP A 104 9.40 1.76 35.49
C TRP A 104 9.03 1.28 36.90
N LEU A 105 8.89 -0.04 37.06
CA LEU A 105 8.40 -0.67 38.29
C LEU A 105 9.29 -0.37 39.51
N LYS A 106 10.59 -0.20 39.28
CA LYS A 106 11.58 0.12 40.33
C LYS A 106 11.90 1.61 40.41
N ASP A 107 11.22 2.45 39.62
CA ASP A 107 11.41 3.90 39.55
C ASP A 107 12.90 4.30 39.43
N VAL A 108 13.64 3.61 38.54
CA VAL A 108 15.06 3.91 38.31
C VAL A 108 15.21 5.01 37.26
N GLU A 109 16.30 5.77 37.36
CA GLU A 109 16.62 6.78 36.37
C GLU A 109 16.76 6.18 34.97
N ARG A 110 16.48 6.99 33.93
CA ARG A 110 16.41 6.56 32.52
C ARG A 110 17.67 5.84 32.00
N ASN A 111 18.83 6.12 32.57
CA ASN A 111 20.12 5.51 32.18
C ASN A 111 20.55 4.34 33.08
N GLU A 112 19.75 4.02 34.09
CA GLU A 112 19.99 2.90 34.98
C GLU A 112 19.14 1.70 34.57
N THR A 113 19.49 0.53 35.08
CA THR A 113 18.75 -0.69 34.81
C THR A 113 18.70 -1.52 36.10
N PRO A 114 17.50 -1.95 36.54
CA PRO A 114 17.38 -2.71 37.77
C PRO A 114 18.20 -4.01 37.74
N PRO A 115 18.77 -4.46 38.88
CA PRO A 115 19.56 -5.69 38.95
C PRO A 115 18.88 -6.95 38.39
N GLU A 116 17.55 -7.01 38.47
CA GLU A 116 16.67 -8.08 38.01
C GLU A 116 16.72 -8.26 36.49
N VAL A 117 16.92 -7.18 35.74
CA VAL A 117 16.90 -7.16 34.26
C VAL A 117 18.22 -6.72 33.62
N LYS A 118 19.19 -6.24 34.41
CA LYS A 118 20.50 -5.76 33.92
C LYS A 118 21.29 -6.79 33.10
N TRP A 119 21.07 -8.08 33.36
CA TRP A 119 21.75 -9.18 32.65
C TRP A 119 21.18 -9.45 31.25
N ILE A 120 19.99 -8.93 30.94
CA ILE A 120 19.32 -9.12 29.66
C ILE A 120 20.06 -8.32 28.58
N LYS A 121 20.66 -9.06 27.65
CA LYS A 121 21.27 -8.52 26.44
C LYS A 121 20.29 -8.64 25.29
N LEU A 122 20.10 -7.54 24.58
CA LEU A 122 19.47 -7.56 23.27
C LEU A 122 20.52 -8.02 22.26
N SER A 123 20.11 -8.71 21.21
CA SER A 123 20.98 -8.96 20.08
C SER A 123 21.43 -7.60 19.55
N ASN A 124 22.74 -7.39 19.38
CA ASN A 124 23.19 -6.24 18.63
C ASN A 124 22.57 -6.38 17.23
N GLY A 125 21.74 -5.41 16.84
CA GLY A 125 21.05 -5.37 15.56
C GLY A 125 22.00 -5.18 14.38
N ASN A 126 22.95 -6.11 14.21
CA ASN A 126 23.67 -6.32 12.96
C ASN A 126 22.85 -7.21 12.01
N GLY A 127 21.53 -7.29 12.20
CA GLY A 127 20.60 -8.05 11.37
C GLY A 127 20.32 -7.44 9.99
N ASN A 128 21.33 -6.86 9.34
CA ASN A 128 21.29 -6.44 7.94
C ASN A 128 22.53 -6.98 7.17
N GLY A 129 23.22 -7.99 7.69
CA GLY A 129 24.40 -8.58 7.05
C GLY A 129 24.11 -9.60 5.95
N ASP A 130 22.85 -10.04 5.80
CA ASP A 130 22.51 -11.20 4.96
C ASP A 130 21.80 -10.85 3.64
N THR A 131 21.43 -9.59 3.40
CA THR A 131 20.87 -9.21 2.10
C THR A 131 22.01 -9.05 1.10
N LEU A 132 22.22 -10.07 0.28
CA LEU A 132 23.20 -10.03 -0.79
C LEU A 132 22.66 -9.13 -1.92
N PRO A 133 23.53 -8.49 -2.73
CA PRO A 133 23.07 -7.68 -3.87
C PRO A 133 22.08 -8.41 -4.79
N LYS A 134 22.25 -9.73 -4.98
CA LYS A 134 21.33 -10.58 -5.76
C LYS A 134 19.90 -10.66 -5.19
N ASP A 135 19.76 -10.42 -3.89
CA ASP A 135 18.48 -10.51 -3.20
C ASP A 135 17.69 -9.20 -3.32
N LEU A 136 18.32 -8.11 -3.81
CA LEU A 136 17.67 -6.80 -4.01
C LEU A 136 16.77 -6.78 -5.24
N LEU A 137 15.74 -5.95 -5.21
CA LEU A 137 14.88 -5.66 -6.36
C LEU A 137 15.61 -4.74 -7.35
N THR A 138 15.72 -5.23 -8.58
CA THR A 138 16.21 -4.52 -9.76
C THR A 138 15.07 -3.76 -10.46
N LYS A 139 15.40 -2.89 -11.41
CA LYS A 139 14.36 -2.18 -12.19
C LYS A 139 13.52 -3.19 -12.99
N GLU A 140 14.17 -4.21 -13.53
CA GLU A 140 13.56 -5.30 -14.29
C GLU A 140 12.59 -6.12 -13.44
N ASP A 141 12.90 -6.36 -12.15
CA ASP A 141 11.95 -7.00 -11.22
C ASP A 141 10.70 -6.13 -11.03
N ILE A 142 10.86 -4.81 -10.95
CA ILE A 142 9.75 -3.86 -10.73
C ILE A 142 8.89 -3.73 -11.98
N GLU A 143 9.50 -3.70 -13.16
CA GLU A 143 8.82 -3.76 -14.46
C GLU A 143 7.99 -5.04 -14.57
N ALA A 144 8.61 -6.21 -14.38
CA ALA A 144 7.92 -7.50 -14.43
C ALA A 144 6.77 -7.57 -13.40
N GLN A 145 6.99 -7.06 -12.19
CA GLN A 145 5.95 -7.00 -11.16
C GLN A 145 4.79 -6.09 -11.55
N ALA A 146 5.07 -4.91 -12.08
CA ALA A 146 4.06 -3.95 -12.52
C ALA A 146 3.27 -4.51 -13.71
N ASP A 147 3.92 -5.16 -14.66
CA ASP A 147 3.24 -5.78 -15.80
C ASP A 147 2.34 -6.94 -15.38
N ALA A 148 2.73 -7.67 -14.35
CA ALA A 148 1.83 -8.64 -13.73
C ALA A 148 0.63 -7.98 -13.03
N ALA A 149 0.59 -6.68 -12.75
CA ALA A 149 -0.57 -6.06 -12.08
C ALA A 149 -1.79 -5.90 -13.01
N LYS A 150 -2.99 -6.22 -12.48
CA LYS A 150 -4.25 -6.27 -13.25
C LYS A 150 -4.88 -4.91 -13.54
N ASN A 151 -4.42 -3.87 -12.87
CA ASN A 151 -5.05 -2.56 -12.97
C ASN A 151 -4.02 -1.42 -12.84
N PRO A 152 -4.31 -0.24 -13.39
CA PRO A 152 -3.41 0.91 -13.38
C PRO A 152 -3.02 1.39 -11.98
N ARG A 153 -3.93 1.31 -10.99
CA ARG A 153 -3.66 1.68 -9.60
C ARG A 153 -2.52 0.87 -9.02
N ASP A 154 -2.58 -0.45 -9.18
CA ASP A 154 -1.59 -1.36 -8.61
C ASP A 154 -0.22 -1.16 -9.29
N LYS A 155 -0.19 -0.93 -10.61
CA LYS A 155 1.02 -0.54 -11.35
C LYS A 155 1.64 0.74 -10.78
N ALA A 156 0.81 1.78 -10.62
CA ALA A 156 1.24 3.07 -10.08
C ALA A 156 1.75 2.94 -8.63
N PHE A 157 1.11 2.12 -7.81
CA PHE A 157 1.53 1.89 -6.42
C PHE A 157 2.89 1.20 -6.34
N ILE A 158 3.13 0.16 -7.15
CA ILE A 158 4.39 -0.58 -7.18
C ILE A 158 5.55 0.34 -7.57
N TRP A 159 5.38 1.10 -8.65
CA TRP A 159 6.39 2.04 -9.12
C TRP A 159 6.66 3.17 -8.14
N LEU A 160 5.61 3.79 -7.57
CA LEU A 160 5.80 4.85 -6.59
C LEU A 160 6.50 4.32 -5.33
N LEU A 161 6.16 3.11 -4.87
CA LEU A 161 6.80 2.48 -3.72
C LEU A 161 8.29 2.25 -3.96
N TYR A 162 8.65 1.71 -5.13
CA TYR A 162 10.05 1.50 -5.49
C TYR A 162 10.80 2.82 -5.65
N GLU A 163 10.34 3.72 -6.51
CA GLU A 163 11.06 4.94 -6.87
C GLU A 163 11.33 5.82 -5.64
N THR A 164 10.28 6.05 -4.83
CA THR A 164 10.42 6.88 -3.62
C THR A 164 11.17 6.16 -2.51
N GLY A 165 11.11 4.83 -2.47
CA GLY A 165 11.51 4.01 -1.32
C GLY A 165 10.90 4.51 0.00
N ALA A 166 9.76 5.19 -0.03
CA ALA A 166 9.10 5.71 1.15
C ALA A 166 8.58 4.57 2.04
N ARG A 167 8.31 4.86 3.31
CA ARG A 167 7.62 3.85 4.12
C ARG A 167 6.22 3.71 3.54
N ILE A 168 5.75 2.49 3.37
CA ILE A 168 4.37 2.21 2.93
C ILE A 168 3.30 2.97 3.73
N GLY A 169 3.50 3.17 5.03
CA GLY A 169 2.60 3.99 5.88
C GLY A 169 2.57 5.46 5.49
N GLU A 170 3.63 5.97 4.87
CA GLU A 170 3.70 7.33 4.32
C GLU A 170 3.04 7.41 2.93
N LEU A 171 2.92 6.30 2.19
CA LEU A 171 2.34 6.27 0.84
C LEU A 171 0.85 5.95 0.84
N ILE A 172 0.41 5.01 1.68
CA ILE A 172 -1.00 4.59 1.78
C ILE A 172 -1.93 5.74 2.18
N ASP A 173 -1.39 6.75 2.88
CA ASP A 173 -2.13 7.92 3.34
C ASP A 173 -2.13 9.11 2.37
N LEU A 174 -1.50 8.97 1.20
CA LEU A 174 -1.49 10.02 0.18
C LEU A 174 -2.89 10.32 -0.36
N THR A 175 -3.12 11.59 -0.67
CA THR A 175 -4.25 12.06 -1.47
C THR A 175 -3.83 12.39 -2.90
N VAL A 176 -4.79 12.56 -3.79
CA VAL A 176 -4.53 13.01 -5.17
C VAL A 176 -3.77 14.35 -5.17
N GLY A 177 -4.08 15.24 -4.23
CA GLY A 177 -3.43 16.54 -4.07
C GLY A 177 -1.97 16.48 -3.60
N ASP A 178 -1.50 15.36 -3.07
CA ASP A 178 -0.09 15.17 -2.69
C ASP A 178 0.81 14.91 -3.92
N ILE A 179 0.22 14.65 -5.09
CA ILE A 179 0.91 14.51 -6.37
C ILE A 179 0.82 15.85 -7.12
N GLU A 180 1.96 16.51 -7.29
CA GLU A 180 2.06 17.81 -7.95
C GLU A 180 2.90 17.71 -9.23
N ASP A 181 2.54 18.47 -10.26
CA ASP A 181 3.34 18.58 -11.47
C ASP A 181 4.67 19.33 -11.20
N ARG A 182 5.71 18.96 -11.95
CA ARG A 182 6.98 19.70 -12.02
C ARG A 182 7.38 19.89 -13.48
N GLN A 183 8.45 20.67 -13.71
CA GLN A 183 8.96 20.93 -15.06
C GLN A 183 9.29 19.65 -15.84
N HIS A 184 9.86 18.65 -15.17
CA HIS A 184 10.19 17.34 -15.74
C HIS A 184 9.53 16.24 -14.90
N GLY A 185 8.32 15.80 -15.27
CA GLY A 185 7.58 14.78 -14.51
C GLY A 185 6.77 15.34 -13.35
N LYS A 186 6.74 14.64 -12.21
CA LYS A 186 5.95 15.02 -11.04
C LYS A 186 6.78 15.11 -9.78
N LYS A 187 6.15 15.45 -8.67
CA LYS A 187 6.70 15.32 -7.32
C LYS A 187 5.60 14.85 -6.37
N VAL A 188 5.99 14.07 -5.37
CA VAL A 188 5.11 13.66 -4.27
C VAL A 188 5.49 14.39 -2.99
N VAL A 189 4.48 14.88 -2.27
CA VAL A 189 4.66 15.47 -0.94
C VAL A 189 4.40 14.39 0.10
N ILE A 190 5.42 14.06 0.90
CA ILE A 190 5.34 13.01 1.90
C ILE A 190 5.62 13.59 3.28
N ASN A 191 4.72 13.35 4.24
CA ASN A 191 4.93 13.75 5.63
C ASN A 191 5.40 12.56 6.47
N GLY A 192 6.64 12.62 6.95
CA GLY A 192 7.26 11.56 7.76
C GLY A 192 7.62 12.01 9.18
N LYS A 193 8.16 11.08 9.98
CA LYS A 193 8.61 11.36 11.36
C LYS A 193 9.66 12.48 11.46
N THR A 194 10.46 12.66 10.40
CA THR A 194 11.53 13.65 10.32
C THR A 194 11.09 14.95 9.62
N GLY A 195 9.79 15.12 9.38
CA GLY A 195 9.23 16.26 8.66
C GLY A 195 8.70 15.91 7.27
N ALA A 196 8.13 16.92 6.62
CA ALA A 196 7.64 16.81 5.25
C ALA A 196 8.79 16.93 4.25
N ARG A 197 8.77 16.08 3.23
CA ARG A 197 9.73 16.09 2.12
C ARG A 197 8.99 16.07 0.79
N ARG A 198 9.61 16.65 -0.24
CA ARG A 198 9.09 16.66 -1.61
C ARG A 198 10.02 15.87 -2.49
N LEU A 199 9.57 14.73 -2.99
CA LEU A 199 10.40 13.84 -3.80
C LEU A 199 10.06 14.03 -5.28
N PRO A 200 11.05 14.31 -6.14
CA PRO A 200 10.85 14.28 -7.59
C PRO A 200 10.52 12.86 -8.06
N LEU A 201 9.58 12.73 -8.97
CA LEU A 201 9.17 11.48 -9.64
C LEU A 201 9.42 11.57 -11.14
N VAL A 202 9.99 10.52 -11.72
CA VAL A 202 10.25 10.33 -13.14
C VAL A 202 9.78 8.94 -13.57
N GLU A 203 10.33 7.88 -12.95
CA GLU A 203 10.08 6.49 -13.33
C GLU A 203 8.60 6.10 -13.13
N SER A 204 7.99 6.51 -12.01
CA SER A 204 6.58 6.22 -11.70
C SER A 204 5.58 7.08 -12.47
N VAL A 205 6.02 8.15 -13.14
CA VAL A 205 5.12 9.16 -13.71
C VAL A 205 4.17 8.60 -14.78
N PRO A 206 4.59 7.77 -15.75
CA PRO A 206 3.67 7.21 -16.74
C PRO A 206 2.56 6.38 -16.08
N HIS A 207 2.92 5.56 -15.08
CA HIS A 207 1.97 4.72 -14.34
C HIS A 207 1.03 5.55 -13.47
N LEU A 208 1.56 6.58 -12.79
CA LEU A 208 0.76 7.52 -12.01
C LEU A 208 -0.23 8.28 -12.88
N ASN A 209 0.18 8.78 -14.04
CA ASN A 209 -0.73 9.46 -14.96
C ASN A 209 -1.85 8.53 -15.44
N ASN A 210 -1.52 7.30 -15.83
CA ASN A 210 -2.53 6.32 -16.23
C ASN A 210 -3.54 6.07 -15.10
N TRP A 211 -3.05 5.94 -13.87
CA TRP A 211 -3.93 5.80 -12.71
C TRP A 211 -4.77 7.05 -12.43
N LEU A 212 -4.16 8.24 -12.39
CA LEU A 212 -4.85 9.50 -12.12
C LEU A 212 -5.93 9.79 -13.16
N ASN A 213 -5.69 9.47 -14.43
CA ASN A 213 -6.67 9.61 -15.51
C ASN A 213 -7.88 8.68 -15.36
N LYS A 214 -7.71 7.53 -14.69
CA LYS A 214 -8.75 6.53 -14.42
C LYS A 214 -9.25 6.58 -12.97
N HIS A 215 -8.80 7.56 -12.18
CA HIS A 215 -9.13 7.65 -10.77
C HIS A 215 -10.61 8.01 -10.62
N PRO A 216 -11.39 7.30 -9.78
CA PRO A 216 -12.84 7.54 -9.66
C PRO A 216 -13.17 8.90 -9.05
N ASN A 217 -12.22 9.55 -8.38
CA ASN A 217 -12.39 10.89 -7.83
C ASN A 217 -11.11 11.74 -7.98
N PRO A 218 -11.05 12.69 -8.93
CA PRO A 218 -9.85 13.50 -9.16
C PRO A 218 -9.65 14.64 -8.14
N GLU A 219 -10.54 14.81 -7.15
CA GLU A 219 -10.45 15.86 -6.14
C GLU A 219 -9.20 15.73 -5.27
N LYS A 220 -8.61 16.86 -4.88
CA LYS A 220 -7.31 16.90 -4.20
C LYS A 220 -7.28 16.22 -2.83
N ASP A 221 -8.40 16.18 -2.16
CA ASP A 221 -8.58 15.55 -0.84
C ASP A 221 -8.95 14.06 -0.94
N ALA A 222 -9.24 13.56 -2.14
CA ALA A 222 -9.54 12.15 -2.37
C ALA A 222 -8.31 11.27 -2.07
N PRO A 223 -8.48 10.11 -1.41
CA PRO A 223 -7.38 9.16 -1.22
C PRO A 223 -6.81 8.73 -2.57
N LEU A 224 -5.48 8.79 -2.73
CA LEU A 224 -4.81 8.36 -3.96
C LEU A 224 -4.98 6.86 -4.24
N TRP A 225 -5.17 6.06 -3.17
CA TRP A 225 -5.34 4.62 -3.25
C TRP A 225 -6.73 4.22 -2.76
N CYS A 226 -7.68 4.17 -3.69
CA CYS A 226 -9.04 3.71 -3.41
C CYS A 226 -9.26 2.23 -3.79
N LYS A 227 -10.27 1.61 -3.18
CA LYS A 227 -10.84 0.34 -3.63
C LYS A 227 -11.41 0.57 -5.03
N ILE A 228 -10.85 -0.10 -6.02
CA ILE A 228 -11.47 -0.23 -7.34
C ILE A 228 -12.69 -1.12 -7.11
N GLN A 229 -13.89 -0.55 -7.20
CA GLN A 229 -15.12 -1.33 -7.18
C GLN A 229 -14.99 -2.40 -8.27
N GLN A 230 -15.10 -3.67 -7.89
CA GLN A 230 -15.36 -4.71 -8.88
C GLN A 230 -16.78 -4.45 -9.41
N GLY A 231 -16.86 -3.80 -10.57
CA GLY A 231 -18.09 -3.66 -11.37
C GLY A 231 -19.14 -2.67 -10.87
N GLY A 232 -18.77 -1.54 -10.25
CA GLY A 232 -19.71 -0.45 -9.91
C GLY A 232 -19.40 0.82 -10.72
N PRO A 233 -20.40 1.60 -11.14
CA PRO A 233 -20.17 2.78 -11.99
C PRO A 233 -19.35 3.84 -11.26
N ALA A 234 -18.43 4.46 -12.01
CA ALA A 234 -17.49 5.48 -11.54
C ALA A 234 -18.15 6.85 -11.25
N GLU A 235 -19.47 6.95 -11.38
CA GLU A 235 -20.26 8.15 -11.16
C GLU A 235 -21.41 7.84 -10.19
N HIS A 236 -21.77 8.81 -9.34
CA HIS A 236 -23.01 8.71 -8.56
C HIS A 236 -24.17 8.45 -9.52
N LEU A 237 -24.94 7.41 -9.25
CA LEU A 237 -26.13 7.11 -10.03
C LEU A 237 -27.14 8.22 -9.79
N LYS A 238 -27.71 8.79 -10.84
CA LYS A 238 -28.91 9.60 -10.66
C LYS A 238 -30.09 8.64 -10.63
N PRO A 239 -31.03 8.77 -9.68
CA PRO A 239 -32.17 7.85 -9.58
C PRO A 239 -32.94 7.70 -10.90
N HIS A 240 -33.04 8.78 -11.67
CA HIS A 240 -33.74 8.82 -12.96
C HIS A 240 -32.93 8.31 -14.16
N ASP A 241 -31.63 8.06 -13.98
CA ASP A 241 -30.75 7.49 -15.01
C ASP A 241 -30.63 5.96 -14.88
N VAL A 242 -31.31 5.34 -13.90
CA VAL A 242 -31.29 3.90 -13.62
C VAL A 242 -32.65 3.29 -13.93
N ASP A 243 -32.77 2.69 -15.11
CA ASP A 243 -34.01 2.09 -15.61
C ASP A 243 -34.20 0.63 -15.16
N ASP A 244 -33.12 -0.08 -14.79
CA ASP A 244 -33.17 -1.41 -14.17
C ASP A 244 -32.38 -1.41 -12.85
N ILE A 245 -33.01 -1.85 -11.77
CA ILE A 245 -32.39 -1.91 -10.44
C ILE A 245 -31.17 -2.84 -10.37
N ARG A 246 -30.98 -3.73 -11.34
CA ARG A 246 -29.77 -4.56 -11.49
C ARG A 246 -28.52 -3.73 -11.79
N GLU A 247 -28.68 -2.51 -12.29
CA GLU A 247 -27.57 -1.58 -12.53
C GLU A 247 -27.00 -1.00 -11.23
N VAL A 248 -27.74 -1.11 -10.11
CA VAL A 248 -27.27 -0.67 -8.79
C VAL A 248 -26.28 -1.67 -8.21
N HIS A 249 -25.06 -1.22 -7.91
CA HIS A 249 -23.99 -2.09 -7.45
C HIS A 249 -24.37 -2.83 -6.17
N GLY A 250 -24.17 -4.16 -6.17
CA GLY A 250 -24.49 -5.01 -5.03
C GLY A 250 -25.93 -5.52 -4.99
N ILE A 251 -26.79 -5.09 -5.93
CA ILE A 251 -28.09 -5.69 -6.21
C ILE A 251 -27.93 -6.73 -7.32
N GLY A 252 -27.54 -7.95 -6.94
CA GLY A 252 -27.49 -9.07 -7.89
C GLY A 252 -28.89 -9.57 -8.30
N PRO A 253 -28.99 -10.45 -9.33
CA PRO A 253 -30.27 -10.86 -9.93
C PRO A 253 -31.32 -11.34 -8.92
N SER A 254 -30.92 -12.21 -7.98
CA SER A 254 -31.84 -12.73 -6.94
C SER A 254 -32.39 -11.66 -6.00
N ARG A 255 -31.68 -10.53 -5.82
CA ARG A 255 -32.17 -9.41 -5.00
C ARG A 255 -33.04 -8.49 -5.83
N ALA A 256 -32.64 -8.23 -7.07
CA ALA A 256 -33.45 -7.49 -8.03
C ALA A 256 -34.82 -8.13 -8.23
N ASP A 257 -34.90 -9.46 -8.39
CA ASP A 257 -36.19 -10.14 -8.57
C ASP A 257 -37.13 -9.95 -7.36
N LYS A 258 -36.60 -9.96 -6.13
CA LYS A 258 -37.38 -9.68 -4.91
C LYS A 258 -37.82 -8.22 -4.81
N LEU A 259 -36.99 -7.29 -5.29
CA LEU A 259 -37.31 -5.86 -5.34
C LEU A 259 -38.36 -5.59 -6.41
N ASN A 260 -38.23 -6.19 -7.58
CA ASN A 260 -39.22 -6.14 -8.67
C ASN A 260 -40.56 -6.73 -8.22
N ASP A 261 -40.57 -7.86 -7.52
CA ASP A 261 -41.78 -8.45 -6.92
C ASP A 261 -42.45 -7.49 -5.90
N ALA A 262 -41.68 -6.59 -5.29
CA ALA A 262 -42.15 -5.54 -4.38
C ALA A 262 -42.48 -4.21 -5.11
N GLY A 263 -42.36 -4.15 -6.44
CA GLY A 263 -42.62 -2.98 -7.26
C GLY A 263 -41.47 -1.96 -7.31
N ILE A 264 -40.26 -2.37 -6.98
CA ILE A 264 -39.05 -1.54 -6.97
C ILE A 264 -38.19 -1.95 -8.17
N GLU A 265 -38.40 -1.29 -9.31
CA GLU A 265 -37.79 -1.68 -10.59
C GLU A 265 -36.71 -0.69 -11.05
N THR A 266 -36.81 0.57 -10.64
CA THR A 266 -35.93 1.67 -11.08
C THR A 266 -35.14 2.30 -9.93
N GLY A 267 -34.11 3.09 -10.24
CA GLY A 267 -33.38 3.85 -9.24
C GLY A 267 -34.27 4.85 -8.50
N THR A 268 -35.28 5.44 -9.17
CA THR A 268 -36.29 6.30 -8.52
C THR A 268 -37.14 5.54 -7.52
N ASP A 269 -37.54 4.31 -7.83
CA ASP A 269 -38.33 3.50 -6.89
C ASP A 269 -37.49 3.12 -5.67
N LEU A 270 -36.21 2.80 -5.86
CA LEU A 270 -35.34 2.36 -4.77
C LEU A 270 -35.09 3.44 -3.72
N VAL A 271 -34.85 4.69 -4.16
CA VAL A 271 -34.55 5.80 -3.23
C VAL A 271 -35.76 6.28 -2.43
N ASP A 272 -36.97 5.86 -2.79
CA ASP A 272 -38.19 6.15 -2.03
C ASP A 272 -38.33 5.27 -0.78
N TYR A 273 -37.47 4.26 -0.60
CA TYR A 273 -37.47 3.34 0.54
C TYR A 273 -36.28 3.60 1.47
N SER A 274 -36.49 3.36 2.77
CA SER A 274 -35.41 3.34 3.76
C SER A 274 -34.53 2.09 3.64
N ALA A 275 -33.30 2.16 4.15
CA ALA A 275 -32.39 1.02 4.15
C ALA A 275 -32.96 -0.16 4.96
N GLU A 276 -33.69 0.09 6.03
CA GLU A 276 -34.37 -0.92 6.83
C GLU A 276 -35.48 -1.64 6.04
N GLU A 277 -36.30 -0.90 5.29
CA GLU A 277 -37.36 -1.46 4.46
C GLU A 277 -36.78 -2.34 3.34
N LEU A 278 -35.75 -1.85 2.64
CA LEU A 278 -35.06 -2.61 1.60
C LEU A 278 -34.39 -3.87 2.17
N ALA A 279 -33.75 -3.76 3.34
CA ALA A 279 -33.11 -4.88 4.02
C ALA A 279 -34.10 -5.98 4.39
N ASP A 280 -35.30 -5.60 4.85
CA ASP A 280 -36.38 -6.54 5.18
C ASP A 280 -36.92 -7.23 3.91
N ILE A 281 -37.17 -6.49 2.83
CA ILE A 281 -37.69 -7.03 1.55
C ILE A 281 -36.78 -8.13 1.00
N VAL A 282 -35.47 -7.89 0.97
CA VAL A 282 -34.51 -8.83 0.36
C VAL A 282 -33.84 -9.77 1.37
N SER A 283 -34.11 -9.56 2.67
CA SER A 283 -33.51 -10.29 3.80
C SER A 283 -31.97 -10.16 3.88
N VAL A 284 -31.47 -8.92 3.89
CA VAL A 284 -30.03 -8.62 4.06
C VAL A 284 -29.80 -7.76 5.31
N ASN A 285 -28.53 -7.48 5.64
CA ASN A 285 -28.21 -6.53 6.70
C ASN A 285 -28.51 -5.09 6.23
N VAL A 286 -29.02 -4.23 7.11
CA VAL A 286 -29.27 -2.80 6.85
C VAL A 286 -28.06 -2.11 6.22
N THR A 287 -26.85 -2.41 6.70
CA THR A 287 -25.59 -1.86 6.13
C THR A 287 -25.33 -2.26 4.66
N THR A 288 -25.98 -3.30 4.17
CA THR A 288 -25.92 -3.68 2.74
C THR A 288 -26.87 -2.81 1.92
N ALA A 289 -28.09 -2.58 2.42
CA ALA A 289 -29.07 -1.71 1.77
C ALA A 289 -28.64 -0.23 1.80
N GLU A 290 -27.99 0.22 2.89
CA GLU A 290 -27.37 1.55 2.98
C GLU A 290 -26.37 1.79 1.83
N LYS A 291 -25.59 0.77 1.45
CA LYS A 291 -24.62 0.88 0.33
C LYS A 291 -25.28 0.99 -1.03
N TRP A 292 -26.51 0.52 -1.19
CA TRP A 292 -27.28 0.71 -2.43
C TRP A 292 -27.74 2.16 -2.52
N LEU A 293 -28.33 2.68 -1.45
CA LEU A 293 -28.81 4.06 -1.38
C LEU A 293 -27.67 5.09 -1.48
N GLN A 294 -26.50 4.80 -0.89
CA GLN A 294 -25.32 5.67 -0.95
C GLN A 294 -24.80 5.90 -2.38
N GLN A 295 -25.12 5.03 -3.34
CA GLN A 295 -24.74 5.24 -4.74
C GLN A 295 -25.52 6.40 -5.40
N PHE A 296 -26.66 6.80 -4.81
CA PHE A 296 -27.52 7.90 -5.28
C PHE A 296 -27.34 9.19 -4.48
N ASP A 297 -26.60 9.14 -3.37
CA ASP A 297 -26.38 10.29 -2.51
C ASP A 297 -25.22 11.14 -3.05
N SER A 298 -25.54 12.27 -3.68
CA SER A 298 -24.55 13.23 -4.19
C SER A 298 -23.81 13.98 -3.07
N ASP A 299 -24.33 13.96 -1.85
CA ASP A 299 -23.71 14.51 -0.63
C ASP A 299 -22.98 13.44 0.19
N ALA A 300 -23.08 12.15 -0.19
CA ALA A 300 -22.22 11.09 0.31
C ALA A 300 -20.81 11.34 -0.22
N THR A 301 -20.13 12.25 0.47
CA THR A 301 -18.68 12.39 0.44
C THR A 301 -18.08 11.00 0.40
N LEU A 302 -17.24 10.74 -0.60
CA LEU A 302 -16.46 9.51 -0.71
C LEU A 302 -15.54 9.44 0.52
N THR A 303 -16.11 8.93 1.63
CA THR A 303 -15.50 8.98 2.95
C THR A 303 -14.33 8.00 3.02
N SER A 304 -13.55 8.09 4.09
CA SER A 304 -12.36 7.27 4.37
C SER A 304 -12.54 5.73 4.26
N ASP A 305 -13.76 5.21 4.09
CA ASP A 305 -14.07 3.80 3.85
C ASP A 305 -13.47 3.27 2.53
N MET A 306 -13.38 4.10 1.49
CA MET A 306 -12.85 3.65 0.20
C MET A 306 -11.33 3.44 0.16
N LYS A 307 -10.60 3.80 1.22
CA LYS A 307 -9.15 3.65 1.27
C LYS A 307 -8.73 2.17 1.25
N LEU A 308 -7.64 1.87 0.55
CA LEU A 308 -7.01 0.56 0.68
C LEU A 308 -6.38 0.37 2.07
N GLY A 309 -6.64 -0.79 2.66
CA GLY A 309 -6.01 -1.21 3.90
C GLY A 309 -4.58 -1.72 3.69
N TYR A 310 -3.75 -1.62 4.72
CA TYR A 310 -2.35 -2.04 4.70
C TYR A 310 -2.17 -3.51 4.29
N ARG A 311 -3.04 -4.36 4.83
CA ARG A 311 -3.06 -5.80 4.53
C ARG A 311 -3.36 -6.04 3.05
N TYR A 312 -4.29 -5.29 2.46
CA TYR A 312 -4.62 -5.41 1.04
C TYR A 312 -3.42 -5.04 0.18
N LEU A 313 -2.76 -3.90 0.46
CA LEU A 313 -1.55 -3.51 -0.28
C LEU A 313 -0.47 -4.59 -0.22
N ARG A 314 -0.17 -5.13 0.97
CA ARG A 314 0.87 -6.16 1.11
C ARG A 314 0.51 -7.49 0.45
N GLU A 315 -0.69 -8.00 0.70
CA GLU A 315 -1.06 -9.36 0.29
C GLU A 315 -1.61 -9.40 -1.15
N LYS A 316 -2.44 -8.42 -1.53
CA LYS A 316 -3.18 -8.42 -2.80
C LYS A 316 -2.52 -7.61 -3.90
N ILE A 317 -1.68 -6.64 -3.55
CA ILE A 317 -0.87 -5.93 -4.54
C ILE A 317 0.53 -6.54 -4.55
N LEU A 318 1.36 -6.30 -3.52
CA LEU A 318 2.78 -6.64 -3.57
C LEU A 318 3.06 -8.14 -3.70
N ALA A 319 2.56 -8.96 -2.77
CA ALA A 319 2.82 -10.40 -2.79
C ALA A 319 2.18 -11.09 -4.01
N ALA A 320 0.92 -10.77 -4.33
CA ALA A 320 0.21 -11.39 -5.45
C ALA A 320 0.73 -10.97 -6.83
N THR A 321 1.35 -9.78 -6.98
CA THR A 321 1.98 -9.39 -8.25
C THR A 321 3.36 -10.02 -8.40
N MET A 322 4.16 -10.12 -7.32
CA MET A 322 5.43 -10.84 -7.36
C MET A 322 5.26 -12.32 -7.68
N ASP A 323 4.28 -12.98 -7.05
CA ASP A 323 3.97 -14.39 -7.33
C ASP A 323 3.59 -14.60 -8.81
N ARG A 324 2.76 -13.71 -9.36
CA ARG A 324 2.38 -13.77 -10.78
C ARG A 324 3.50 -13.43 -11.75
N ALA A 325 4.44 -12.58 -11.34
CA ALA A 325 5.64 -12.28 -12.10
C ALA A 325 6.75 -13.35 -11.95
N GLY A 326 6.58 -14.35 -11.08
CA GLY A 326 7.59 -15.38 -10.82
C GLY A 326 8.83 -14.86 -10.07
N ILE A 327 8.69 -13.79 -9.29
CA ILE A 327 9.79 -13.16 -8.56
C ILE A 327 9.93 -13.81 -7.18
N ASP A 328 10.99 -14.60 -6.99
CA ASP A 328 11.32 -15.26 -5.71
C ASP A 328 12.17 -14.35 -4.79
N LYS A 329 11.71 -13.10 -4.60
CA LYS A 329 12.32 -12.09 -3.71
C LYS A 329 11.28 -11.60 -2.68
N PRO A 330 11.72 -11.07 -1.52
CA PRO A 330 10.79 -10.63 -0.50
C PRO A 330 9.85 -9.49 -0.94
N SER A 331 8.54 -9.72 -0.89
CA SER A 331 7.51 -8.73 -1.24
C SER A 331 7.20 -7.68 -0.16
N ASN A 332 7.96 -7.67 0.92
CA ASN A 332 7.70 -6.76 2.03
C ASN A 332 8.11 -5.31 1.66
N PRO A 333 7.35 -4.28 2.05
CA PRO A 333 7.65 -2.89 1.68
C PRO A 333 9.02 -2.37 2.12
N HIS A 334 9.59 -2.91 3.21
CA HIS A 334 10.92 -2.52 3.66
C HIS A 334 12.00 -2.99 2.66
N HIS A 335 11.76 -4.08 1.94
CA HIS A 335 12.65 -4.59 0.92
C HIS A 335 12.72 -3.70 -0.33
N TYR A 336 11.61 -3.13 -0.79
CA TYR A 336 11.59 -2.09 -1.85
C TYR A 336 12.44 -0.89 -1.46
N ARG A 337 12.22 -0.39 -0.24
CA ARG A 337 13.00 0.72 0.31
C ARG A 337 14.49 0.37 0.41
N HIS A 338 14.82 -0.82 0.87
CA HIS A 338 16.20 -1.26 1.00
C HIS A 338 16.89 -1.41 -0.37
N SER A 339 16.17 -1.93 -1.37
CA SER A 339 16.63 -2.06 -2.76
C SER A 339 16.87 -0.68 -3.38
N ARG A 340 15.89 0.23 -3.31
CA ARG A 340 16.05 1.59 -3.82
C ARG A 340 17.14 2.37 -3.10
N ALA A 341 17.26 2.22 -1.78
CA ALA A 341 18.33 2.88 -1.02
C ALA A 341 19.72 2.37 -1.37
N SER A 342 19.84 1.07 -1.68
CA SER A 342 21.10 0.47 -2.13
C SER A 342 21.47 0.97 -3.53
N TYR A 343 20.49 1.03 -4.44
CA TYR A 343 20.65 1.60 -5.77
C TYR A 343 21.06 3.08 -5.70
N LEU A 344 20.27 3.93 -5.03
CA LEU A 344 20.56 5.36 -4.94
C LEU A 344 21.87 5.68 -4.19
N ALA A 345 22.44 4.75 -3.43
CA ALA A 345 23.72 4.96 -2.75
C ALA A 345 24.93 4.99 -3.72
N THR A 346 24.78 4.46 -4.94
CA THR A 346 25.77 4.63 -6.02
C THR A 346 25.75 6.07 -6.54
N GLU A 347 24.56 6.66 -6.68
CA GLU A 347 24.37 7.98 -7.33
C GLU A 347 24.32 9.18 -6.36
N MET A 348 23.94 8.96 -5.09
CA MET A 348 23.66 10.04 -4.14
C MET A 348 24.63 10.08 -2.96
N THR A 349 24.90 11.30 -2.47
CA THR A 349 25.60 11.52 -1.21
C THR A 349 24.75 11.09 -0.01
N GLU A 350 25.38 10.82 1.14
CA GLU A 350 24.66 10.46 2.37
C GLU A 350 23.64 11.53 2.79
N ALA A 351 23.96 12.81 2.58
CA ALA A 351 23.07 13.92 2.90
C ALA A 351 21.82 13.93 2.00
N GLN A 352 21.99 13.66 0.70
CA GLN A 352 20.88 13.51 -0.26
C GLN A 352 20.03 12.29 0.07
N LEU A 353 20.66 11.15 0.40
CA LEU A 353 19.94 9.95 0.85
C LEU A 353 19.13 10.23 2.11
N CYS A 354 19.69 10.96 3.09
CA CYS A 354 18.96 11.34 4.29
C CYS A 354 17.72 12.18 3.97
N GLU A 355 17.83 13.13 3.04
CA GLU A 355 16.70 13.93 2.60
C GLU A 355 15.66 13.09 1.86
N TRP A 356 16.10 12.24 0.92
CA TRP A 356 15.24 11.38 0.10
C TRP A 356 14.41 10.41 0.97
N PHE A 357 15.10 9.72 1.86
CA PHE A 357 14.52 8.66 2.68
C PHE A 357 13.92 9.18 3.99
N GLY A 358 14.13 10.45 4.35
CA GLY A 358 13.73 10.99 5.66
C GLY A 358 14.49 10.31 6.80
N TRP A 359 15.81 10.19 6.66
CA TRP A 359 16.71 9.80 7.74
C TRP A 359 17.26 11.05 8.45
N VAL A 360 17.69 10.87 9.70
CA VAL A 360 18.30 11.95 10.46
C VAL A 360 19.69 12.23 9.87
N GLN A 361 19.93 13.50 9.53
CA GLN A 361 21.23 13.97 9.06
C GLN A 361 22.32 13.63 10.10
N GLY A 362 23.40 12.99 9.65
CA GLY A 362 24.50 12.53 10.51
C GLY A 362 24.23 11.22 11.28
N SER A 363 23.15 10.49 10.97
CA SER A 363 22.95 9.13 11.50
C SER A 363 23.80 8.10 10.75
N ASP A 364 24.10 6.95 11.38
CA ASP A 364 24.84 5.84 10.75
C ASP A 364 24.01 5.02 9.75
N VAL A 365 22.76 5.42 9.48
CA VAL A 365 21.84 4.68 8.61
C VAL A 365 22.30 4.68 7.14
N PRO A 366 22.67 5.82 6.52
CA PRO A 366 23.11 5.86 5.13
C PRO A 366 24.38 5.05 4.88
N ALA A 367 25.31 5.07 5.84
CA ALA A 367 26.59 4.36 5.74
C ALA A 367 26.42 2.87 5.43
N LYS A 368 25.35 2.24 5.95
CA LYS A 368 25.02 0.83 5.67
C LYS A 368 24.84 0.55 4.18
N TYR A 369 24.28 1.51 3.43
CA TYR A 369 24.00 1.39 2.00
C TYR A 369 25.19 1.80 1.14
N VAL A 370 25.93 2.83 1.57
CA VAL A 370 27.16 3.27 0.90
C VAL A 370 28.20 2.14 0.84
N HIS A 371 28.35 1.37 1.93
CA HIS A 371 29.26 0.22 1.95
C HIS A 371 28.83 -0.92 1.00
N LEU A 372 27.53 -1.10 0.75
CA LEU A 372 26.99 -2.10 -0.18
C LEU A 372 27.15 -1.66 -1.65
N SER A 373 27.05 -0.36 -1.92
CA SER A 373 27.19 0.22 -3.26
C SER A 373 28.61 0.16 -3.83
N GLY A 374 29.60 -0.28 -3.03
CA GLY A 374 30.95 -0.53 -3.50
C GLY A 374 31.55 0.67 -4.22
N ARG A 375 31.42 1.88 -3.67
CA ARG A 375 31.93 3.10 -4.31
C ARG A 375 33.37 2.89 -4.71
N ASP A 376 33.58 2.82 -6.01
CA ASP A 376 34.88 2.77 -6.60
C ASP A 376 35.48 4.17 -6.45
N ILE A 377 36.32 4.32 -5.43
CA ILE A 377 37.07 5.57 -5.20
C ILE A 377 37.89 5.89 -6.45
N ASP A 378 38.35 4.87 -7.17
CA ASP A 378 39.17 5.01 -8.35
C ASP A 378 38.34 5.67 -9.47
N ASN A 379 37.12 5.19 -9.75
CA ASN A 379 36.24 5.85 -10.74
C ASN A 379 35.88 7.29 -10.37
N ALA A 380 35.55 7.57 -9.10
CA ALA A 380 35.22 8.92 -8.66
C ALA A 380 36.43 9.88 -8.73
N TYR A 381 37.63 9.37 -8.45
CA TYR A 381 38.88 10.12 -8.52
C TYR A 381 39.31 10.34 -9.99
N ASP A 382 39.18 9.32 -10.81
CA ASP A 382 39.44 9.38 -12.24
C ASP A 382 38.48 10.35 -12.92
N GLN A 383 37.21 10.39 -12.53
CA GLN A 383 36.25 11.38 -13.05
C GLN A 383 36.62 12.80 -12.64
N MET A 384 37.09 13.02 -11.40
CA MET A 384 37.59 14.33 -10.95
C MET A 384 38.81 14.80 -11.75
N HIS A 385 39.64 13.87 -12.22
CA HIS A 385 40.86 14.15 -12.98
C HIS A 385 40.69 14.03 -14.50
N GLY A 386 39.49 13.72 -14.99
CA GLY A 386 39.21 13.52 -16.41
C GLY A 386 39.89 12.28 -17.01
N LEU A 387 40.19 11.28 -16.17
CA LEU A 387 40.82 10.01 -16.50
C LEU A 387 39.82 8.85 -16.55
N TYR A 388 38.56 9.10 -16.21
CA TYR A 388 37.51 8.09 -16.26
C TYR A 388 37.18 7.79 -17.72
N GLU A 389 37.53 6.58 -18.15
CA GLU A 389 37.07 5.98 -19.40
C GLU A 389 35.98 4.97 -19.04
N PRO A 390 34.68 5.28 -19.26
CA PRO A 390 33.64 4.28 -19.08
C PRO A 390 33.88 3.10 -20.04
N ASP A 391 33.54 1.89 -19.60
CA ASP A 391 33.59 0.70 -20.46
C ASP A 391 32.73 0.93 -21.71
N GLU A 392 33.25 0.57 -22.90
CA GLU A 392 32.65 0.87 -24.22
C GLU A 392 31.24 0.25 -24.44
N ASP A 393 30.72 -0.53 -23.49
CA ASP A 393 29.40 -1.17 -23.53
C ASP A 393 28.27 -0.36 -22.84
N GLU A 394 28.56 0.78 -22.20
CA GLU A 394 27.55 1.69 -21.65
C GLU A 394 27.25 2.85 -22.62
N GLN A 395 26.52 2.57 -23.70
CA GLN A 395 25.85 3.65 -24.44
C GLN A 395 24.75 4.19 -23.54
N GLU A 396 24.92 5.39 -22.96
CA GLU A 396 23.83 6.13 -22.35
C GLU A 396 22.68 6.21 -23.36
N PRO A 397 21.53 5.57 -23.09
CA PRO A 397 20.50 5.48 -24.10
C PRO A 397 19.85 6.86 -24.29
N ASP A 398 19.55 7.20 -25.55
CA ASP A 398 19.06 8.54 -25.89
C ASP A 398 17.66 8.81 -25.31
N ILE A 399 17.47 10.03 -24.78
CA ILE A 399 16.17 10.54 -24.32
C ILE A 399 15.18 10.55 -25.50
N VAL A 400 13.98 9.98 -25.29
CA VAL A 400 12.99 9.82 -26.37
C VAL A 400 11.92 10.91 -26.31
N GLN A 401 11.74 11.64 -27.42
CA GLN A 401 10.69 12.67 -27.54
C GLN A 401 9.33 12.05 -27.89
N CYS A 402 8.29 12.39 -27.12
CA CYS A 402 6.94 11.93 -27.37
C CYS A 402 6.39 12.53 -28.68
N PRO A 403 5.93 11.71 -29.64
CA PRO A 403 5.43 12.22 -30.93
C PRO A 403 4.08 12.95 -30.82
N ARG A 404 3.36 12.79 -29.68
CA ARG A 404 2.06 13.42 -29.45
C ARG A 404 2.15 14.79 -28.77
N CYS A 405 3.04 14.95 -27.80
CA CYS A 405 3.06 16.15 -26.96
C CYS A 405 4.44 16.77 -26.76
N ASP A 406 5.45 16.27 -27.49
CA ASP A 406 6.85 16.74 -27.49
C ASP A 406 7.59 16.65 -26.15
N GLU A 407 7.01 15.98 -25.16
CA GLU A 407 7.69 15.73 -23.88
C GLU A 407 8.91 14.83 -24.07
N LEU A 408 10.00 15.14 -23.36
CA LEU A 408 11.20 14.30 -23.28
C LEU A 408 11.00 13.21 -22.23
N ASN A 409 11.18 11.94 -22.62
CA ASN A 409 10.93 10.77 -21.78
C ASN A 409 12.22 9.97 -21.57
N GLU A 410 12.21 9.12 -20.55
CA GLU A 410 13.33 8.20 -20.31
C GLU A 410 13.62 7.33 -21.55
N PRO A 411 14.87 6.88 -21.71
CA PRO A 411 15.20 5.96 -22.77
C PRO A 411 14.39 4.66 -22.64
N HIS A 412 13.90 4.14 -23.77
CA HIS A 412 12.97 3.00 -23.82
C HIS A 412 11.63 3.19 -23.08
N ALA A 413 11.21 4.43 -22.78
CA ALA A 413 9.91 4.68 -22.16
C ALA A 413 8.76 4.14 -23.03
N ALA A 414 8.07 3.10 -22.53
CA ALA A 414 6.91 2.51 -23.19
C ALA A 414 5.76 3.53 -23.36
N PHE A 415 5.61 4.46 -22.41
CA PHE A 415 4.56 5.47 -22.39
C PHE A 415 5.11 6.86 -22.05
N CYS A 416 4.49 7.89 -22.61
CA CYS A 416 4.85 9.27 -22.36
C CYS A 416 4.51 9.70 -20.93
N MET A 417 5.51 10.26 -20.24
CA MET A 417 5.40 10.77 -18.88
C MET A 417 4.54 12.02 -18.74
N ARG A 418 4.16 12.68 -19.85
CA ARG A 418 3.25 13.84 -19.81
C ARG A 418 1.83 13.50 -20.21
N CYS A 419 1.65 12.86 -21.36
CA CYS A 419 0.31 12.65 -21.94
C CYS A 419 -0.17 11.19 -21.92
N GLY A 420 0.65 10.25 -21.44
CA GLY A 420 0.30 8.82 -21.37
C GLY A 420 0.24 8.10 -22.72
N PHE A 421 0.68 8.75 -23.81
CA PHE A 421 0.75 8.14 -25.15
C PHE A 421 1.76 6.99 -25.19
N ALA A 422 1.40 5.84 -25.76
CA ALA A 422 2.33 4.73 -25.98
C ALA A 422 3.40 5.16 -27.01
N ILE A 423 4.66 5.23 -26.60
CA ILE A 423 5.79 5.65 -27.45
C ILE A 423 6.37 4.44 -28.17
N ASP A 424 6.34 3.29 -27.51
CA ASP A 424 6.85 2.02 -28.04
C ASP A 424 5.75 1.20 -28.73
N GLN A 425 6.11 0.51 -29.82
CA GLN A 425 5.17 -0.22 -30.67
C GLN A 425 4.64 -1.49 -29.97
N ASP A 426 5.49 -2.19 -29.20
CA ASP A 426 5.08 -3.37 -28.45
C ASP A 426 4.18 -2.98 -27.26
N ALA A 427 4.45 -1.81 -26.66
CA ALA A 427 3.59 -1.21 -25.63
C ALA A 427 2.22 -0.79 -26.18
N ALA A 428 2.16 -0.32 -27.43
CA ALA A 428 0.92 -0.01 -28.12
C ALA A 428 0.10 -1.28 -28.43
N GLU A 429 0.72 -2.32 -28.98
CA GLU A 429 0.07 -3.62 -29.24
C GLU A 429 -0.41 -4.29 -27.95
N SER A 430 0.39 -4.22 -26.87
CA SER A 430 0.00 -4.76 -25.56
C SER A 430 -1.18 -4.03 -24.95
N LEU A 431 -1.25 -2.69 -25.13
CA LEU A 431 -2.38 -1.89 -24.69
C LEU A 431 -3.63 -2.20 -25.51
N GLU A 432 -3.52 -2.32 -26.84
CA GLU A 432 -4.62 -2.73 -27.72
C GLU A 432 -5.12 -4.13 -27.36
N THR A 433 -4.23 -5.10 -27.14
CA THR A 433 -4.59 -6.47 -26.74
C THR A 433 -5.29 -6.48 -25.38
N THR A 434 -4.78 -5.72 -24.40
CA THR A 434 -5.39 -5.62 -23.07
C THR A 434 -6.76 -4.95 -23.14
N LEU A 435 -6.90 -3.90 -23.97
CA LEU A 435 -8.18 -3.26 -24.22
C LEU A 435 -9.16 -4.21 -24.88
N ASP A 436 -8.73 -4.98 -25.89
CA ASP A 436 -9.56 -5.99 -26.57
C ASP A 436 -9.98 -7.11 -25.61
N ASP A 437 -9.08 -7.58 -24.75
CA ASP A 437 -9.37 -8.62 -23.75
C ASP A 437 -10.29 -8.10 -22.65
N ASP A 438 -10.07 -6.89 -22.14
CA ASP A 438 -10.96 -6.23 -21.17
C ASP A 438 -12.35 -5.97 -21.78
N LEU A 439 -12.41 -5.56 -23.06
CA LEU A 439 -13.65 -5.35 -23.80
C LEU A 439 -14.39 -6.70 -23.96
N LYS A 440 -13.71 -7.74 -24.44
CA LYS A 440 -14.26 -9.11 -24.59
C LYS A 440 -14.71 -9.68 -23.25
N GLN A 441 -13.97 -9.42 -22.18
CA GLN A 441 -14.33 -9.88 -20.85
C GLN A 441 -15.55 -9.11 -20.32
N SER A 442 -15.64 -7.80 -20.55
CA SER A 442 -16.84 -7.01 -20.22
C SER A 442 -18.07 -7.48 -20.98
N TYR A 443 -17.92 -7.91 -22.24
CA TYR A 443 -19.00 -8.48 -23.05
C TYR A 443 -19.36 -9.92 -22.67
N ALA A 444 -18.39 -10.74 -22.23
CA ALA A 444 -18.64 -12.08 -21.73
C ALA A 444 -19.31 -12.10 -20.35
N GLU A 445 -19.25 -10.97 -19.62
CA GLU A 445 -19.90 -10.78 -18.32
C GLU A 445 -21.32 -10.17 -18.44
N SER A 446 -21.73 -9.71 -19.63
CA SER A 446 -23.14 -9.45 -19.98
C SER A 446 -23.87 -10.76 -20.32
N ASP A 447 -25.12 -10.86 -19.88
CA ASP A 447 -25.96 -12.06 -19.74
C ASP A 447 -25.71 -13.21 -20.76
N PRO A 448 -25.18 -14.38 -20.33
CA PRO A 448 -24.89 -15.52 -21.21
C PRO A 448 -26.09 -16.22 -21.86
N GLU A 449 -27.33 -15.80 -21.59
CA GLU A 449 -28.56 -16.41 -22.14
C GLU A 449 -29.25 -15.58 -23.25
N ASP A 450 -28.68 -14.45 -23.70
CA ASP A 450 -29.21 -13.67 -24.83
C ASP A 450 -28.49 -14.03 -26.15
N ASP A 451 -28.89 -15.15 -26.75
CA ASP A 451 -28.39 -15.62 -28.05
C ASP A 451 -28.52 -14.53 -29.16
N ASP A 452 -29.48 -13.62 -29.03
CA ASP A 452 -29.76 -12.54 -29.99
C ASP A 452 -28.73 -11.39 -29.91
N ILE A 453 -28.06 -11.21 -28.77
CA ILE A 453 -26.99 -10.21 -28.58
C ILE A 453 -25.66 -10.77 -29.11
N GLN A 454 -25.36 -12.04 -28.85
CA GLN A 454 -24.14 -12.68 -29.35
C GLN A 454 -24.11 -12.76 -30.88
N ASP A 455 -25.26 -13.06 -31.51
CA ASP A 455 -25.38 -13.07 -32.98
C ASP A 455 -25.18 -11.67 -33.57
N LYS A 456 -25.72 -10.62 -32.93
CA LYS A 456 -25.52 -9.23 -33.36
C LYS A 456 -24.08 -8.75 -33.17
N ILE A 457 -23.40 -9.18 -32.11
CA ILE A 457 -21.98 -8.86 -31.88
C ILE A 457 -21.11 -9.51 -32.95
N GLN A 458 -21.34 -10.79 -33.27
CA GLN A 458 -20.64 -11.45 -34.38
C GLN A 458 -20.92 -10.79 -35.73
N GLU A 459 -22.15 -10.35 -35.97
CA GLU A 459 -22.52 -9.61 -37.17
C GLU A 459 -21.78 -8.27 -37.23
N LEU A 460 -21.70 -7.54 -36.10
CA LEU A 460 -20.99 -6.27 -35.98
C LEU A 460 -19.48 -6.41 -36.18
N ASP A 461 -18.85 -7.44 -35.59
CA ASP A 461 -17.44 -7.76 -35.79
C ASP A 461 -17.15 -8.07 -37.27
N SER A 462 -18.04 -8.83 -37.93
CA SER A 462 -17.89 -9.13 -39.36
C SER A 462 -17.99 -7.87 -40.24
N LEU A 463 -18.79 -6.88 -39.83
CA LEU A 463 -18.94 -5.60 -40.53
C LEU A 463 -17.76 -4.66 -40.29
N LEU A 464 -17.14 -4.72 -39.10
CA LEU A 464 -15.94 -3.92 -38.77
C LEU A 464 -14.67 -4.47 -39.44
N ASP A 465 -14.65 -5.76 -39.77
CA ASP A 465 -13.62 -6.39 -40.58
C ASP A 465 -13.78 -6.15 -42.09
N ASP A 466 -14.91 -5.57 -42.53
CA ASP A 466 -15.07 -5.15 -43.92
C ASP A 466 -14.16 -3.95 -44.23
N PRO A 467 -13.19 -4.09 -45.16
CA PRO A 467 -12.24 -3.03 -45.50
C PRO A 467 -12.91 -1.74 -45.99
N GLU A 468 -14.06 -1.83 -46.65
CA GLU A 468 -14.79 -0.66 -47.16
C GLU A 468 -15.46 0.11 -46.02
N ILE A 469 -16.02 -0.58 -45.03
CA ILE A 469 -16.64 0.03 -43.84
C ILE A 469 -15.57 0.65 -42.95
N LYS A 470 -14.45 -0.05 -42.76
CA LYS A 470 -13.31 0.45 -41.98
C LYS A 470 -12.74 1.73 -42.58
N GLN A 471 -12.63 1.79 -43.91
CA GLN A 471 -12.17 2.98 -44.63
C GLN A 471 -13.18 4.13 -44.55
N ALA A 472 -14.47 3.86 -44.67
CA ALA A 472 -15.52 4.88 -44.54
C ALA A 472 -15.62 5.45 -43.11
N LEU A 473 -15.36 4.64 -42.08
CA LEU A 473 -15.29 5.09 -40.68
C LEU A 473 -14.04 5.95 -40.43
N LEU A 474 -12.88 5.53 -40.95
CA LEU A 474 -11.64 6.31 -40.85
C LEU A 474 -11.80 7.70 -41.48
N GLU A 475 -12.40 7.80 -42.67
CA GLU A 475 -12.67 9.09 -43.32
C GLU A 475 -13.57 10.00 -42.48
N ARG A 476 -14.50 9.44 -41.70
CA ARG A 476 -15.47 10.17 -40.88
C ARG A 476 -14.93 10.64 -39.52
N VAL A 477 -13.85 10.03 -39.05
CA VAL A 477 -13.17 10.35 -37.78
C VAL A 477 -12.01 11.33 -38.01
N THR A 478 -11.53 11.45 -39.25
CA THR A 478 -10.50 12.41 -39.65
C THR A 478 -11.03 13.77 -40.14
N ASP A 479 -12.35 13.92 -40.26
CA ASP A 479 -13.06 15.21 -40.45
C ASP A 479 -13.47 15.81 -39.09
#